data_AF-M0ER01-F1
#
_entry.id   AF-M0ER01-F1
#
_cell.length_a   1.000
_cell.length_b   1.000
_cell.length_c   1.000
_cell.angle_alpha   90.00
_cell.angle_beta   90.00
_cell.angle_gamma   90.00
#
_symmetry.space_group_name_H-M   'P 1'
#
loop_
_entity.id
_entity.type
_entity.pdbx_description
1 polymer ?
#
loop_
_entity_poly.entity_id
_entity_poly.type
_entity_poly.pdbx_seq_one_letter_code
_entity_poly.pdbx_strand_id
1 'polypeptide(L)' 'MAEVVVELPDGQQITSTITRGSADRLELAEGDEVEAVVKASEVM' A
#
# COMPACT_ATOMS: atom_id res chain seq x y z
N MET A 1 11.31 -7.99 -0.23
CA MET A 1 10.48 -6.85 0.21
C MET A 1 10.08 -6.06 -1.03
N ALA A 2 8.91 -5.43 -0.98
CA ALA A 2 8.39 -4.49 -1.96
C ALA A 2 7.83 -3.28 -1.20
N GLU A 3 8.03 -2.09 -1.74
CA GLU A 3 7.50 -0.83 -1.23
C GLU A 3 6.39 -0.37 -2.18
N VAL A 4 5.24 0.01 -1.62
CA VAL A 4 4.08 0.49 -2.36
C VAL A 4 3.71 1.86 -1.81
N VAL A 5 3.59 2.85 -2.69
CA VAL A 5 3.13 4.19 -2.34
C VAL A 5 1.72 4.36 -2.85
N VAL A 6 0.80 4.67 -1.95
CA VAL A 6 -0.61 4.91 -2.26
C VAL A 6 -0.89 6.40 -2.11
N GLU A 7 -1.37 7.03 -3.18
CA GLU A 7 -1.84 8.41 -3.15
C GLU A 7 -3.32 8.45 -2.76
N LEU A 8 -3.65 9.28 -1.77
CA LEU A 8 -5.01 9.56 -1.34
C LEU A 8 -5.63 10.69 -2.17
N PRO A 9 -6.97 10.82 -2.22
CA PRO A 9 -7.63 11.86 -3.03
C PRO A 9 -7.23 13.31 -2.71
N ASP A 10 -6.71 13.57 -1.51
CA ASP A 10 -6.21 14.88 -1.07
C ASP A 10 -4.71 15.10 -1.36
N GLY A 11 -4.07 14.17 -2.06
CA GLY A 11 -2.65 14.20 -2.44
C GLY A 11 -1.70 13.71 -1.35
N GLN A 12 -2.21 13.25 -0.20
CA GLN A 12 -1.38 12.65 0.83
C GLN A 12 -0.91 11.26 0.39
N GLN A 13 0.27 10.82 0.84
CA GLN A 13 0.83 9.53 0.48
C GLN A 13 0.95 8.60 1.69
N ILE A 14 0.58 7.33 1.51
CA ILE A 14 0.80 6.24 2.46
C ILE A 14 1.84 5.29 1.87
N THR A 15 2.92 5.05 2.61
CA THR A 15 3.92 4.03 2.24
C THR A 15 3.62 2.72 2.97
N SER A 16 3.49 1.64 2.21
CA SER A 16 3.34 0.28 2.72
C SER A 16 4.54 -0.57 2.33
N THR A 17 5.09 -1.33 3.29
CA THR A 17 6.12 -2.33 3.02
C THR A 17 5.52 -3.72 3.18
N ILE A 18 5.51 -4.48 2.09
CA ILE A 18 4.96 -5.84 2.06
C ILE A 18 5.99 -6.85 1.54
N THR A 19 5.65 -8.13 1.64
CA THR A 19 6.47 -9.17 1.00
C THR A 19 6.37 -9.08 -0.51
N ARG A 20 7.47 -9.37 -1.22
CA ARG A 20 7.50 -9.35 -2.68
C ARG A 20 6.47 -10.31 -3.28
N GLY A 21 6.38 -11.52 -2.73
CA GLY A 21 5.40 -12.50 -3.19
C GLY A 21 3.94 -12.09 -2.93
N SER A 22 3.66 -11.17 -2.01
CA SER A 22 2.31 -10.58 -1.90
C SER A 22 2.05 -9.57 -3.01
N ALA A 23 3.02 -8.70 -3.32
CA ALA A 23 2.91 -7.77 -4.43
C ALA A 23 2.71 -8.51 -5.77
N ASP A 24 3.51 -9.55 -6.01
CA ASP A 24 3.42 -10.36 -7.23
C ASP A 24 2.07 -11.08 -7.33
N ARG A 25 1.57 -11.65 -6.22
CA ARG A 25 0.29 -12.40 -6.19
C ARG A 25 -0.93 -11.50 -6.35
N LEU A 26 -0.83 -10.23 -5.94
CA LEU A 26 -1.84 -9.20 -6.13
C LEU A 26 -1.71 -8.52 -7.49
N GLU A 27 -0.66 -8.83 -8.26
CA GLU A 27 -0.38 -8.27 -9.59
C GLU A 27 -0.30 -6.73 -9.57
N LEU A 28 0.19 -6.15 -8.46
CA LEU A 28 0.22 -4.69 -8.26
C LEU A 28 1.06 -3.99 -9.33
N ALA A 29 0.47 -2.96 -9.92
CA ALA A 29 1.10 -2.06 -10.87
C ALA A 29 0.81 -0.58 -10.52
N GLU A 30 1.60 0.32 -11.09
CA GLU A 30 1.34 1.75 -10.97
C GLU A 30 -0.01 2.11 -11.61
N GLY A 31 -0.84 2.87 -10.89
CA GLY A 31 -2.17 3.29 -11.33
C GLY A 31 -3.30 2.36 -10.90
N ASP A 32 -3.01 1.23 -10.26
CA ASP A 32 -4.04 0.37 -9.68
C ASP A 32 -4.80 1.09 -8.55
N GLU A 33 -6.11 0.92 -8.52
CA GLU A 33 -6.93 1.35 -7.39
C GLU A 33 -6.79 0.35 -6.24
N VAL A 34 -6.36 0.82 -5.08
CA VAL A 34 -6.03 -0.02 -3.92
C VAL A 34 -6.57 0.57 -2.63
N GLU A 35 -6.79 -0.30 -1.63
CA GLU A 35 -7.14 0.10 -0.27
C GLU A 35 -5.97 -0.15 0.69
N ALA A 36 -5.56 0.88 1.44
CA ALA A 36 -4.58 0.74 2.51
C ALA A 36 -5.29 0.41 3.83
N VAL A 37 -5.02 -0.76 4.39
CA VAL A 37 -5.59 -1.20 5.68
C VAL A 37 -4.54 -1.09 6.78
N VAL A 38 -4.84 -0.31 7.83
CA VAL A 38 -3.99 -0.16 9.00
C VAL A 38 -4.76 -0.61 10.25
N LYS A 39 -4.14 -1.43 11.09
CA LYS A 39 -4.76 -1.86 12.34
C LYS A 39 -4.75 -0.72 13.35
N ALA A 40 -5.89 -0.44 13.98
CA ALA A 40 -6.05 0.69 14.91
C ALA A 40 -5.02 0.72 16.05
N SER A 41 -4.60 -0.45 16.56
CA SER A 41 -3.60 -0.54 17.64
C SER A 41 -2.16 -0.21 17.20
N GLU A 42 -1.92 0.03 15.92
CA GLU A 42 -0.61 0.38 15.35
C GLU A 42 -0.51 1.87 14.96
N VAL A 43 -1.55 2.65 15.28
CA VAL A 43 -1.59 4.11 15.12
C VAL A 43 -1.25 4.76 16.47
N MET A 44 -0.30 5.69 16.48
CA MET A 44 0.12 6.48 17.66
C MET A 44 -0.62 7.81 17.78
#